data_AF-A0A932MEF0-F1
#
_entry.id   AF-A0A932MEF0-F1
#
_cell.length_a   1.000
_cell.length_b   1.000
_cell.length_c   1.000
_cell.angle_alpha   90.00
_cell.angle_beta   90.00
_cell.angle_gamma   90.00
#
_symmetry.space_group_name_H-M   'P 1'
#
loop_
_entity.id
_entity.type
_entity.pdbx_description
1 polymer ?
#
loop_
_entity_poly.entity_id
_entity_poly.type
_entity_poly.pdbx_seq_one_letter_code
_entity_poly.pdbx_strand_id
1 'polypeptide(L)' 'MFTSPGSIALQFGPLAIRWYGILIATGVLLGTTLAHREAIRRGQDP' A
#
# COMPACT_ATOMS: atom_id res chain seq x y z
N MET A 1 -4.70 -25.90 -15.46
CA MET A 1 -5.84 -24.99 -15.19
C MET A 1 -5.32 -23.82 -14.36
N PHE A 2 -5.33 -22.59 -14.90
CA PHE A 2 -4.97 -21.40 -14.12
C PHE A 2 -6.18 -21.02 -13.25
N THR A 3 -6.03 -21.15 -11.93
CA THR A 3 -7.01 -20.62 -10.97
C THR A 3 -6.53 -19.25 -10.56
N SER A 4 -7.38 -18.22 -10.71
CA SER A 4 -7.05 -16.88 -10.22
C SER A 4 -6.72 -16.97 -8.72
N PRO A 5 -5.63 -16.33 -8.25
CA PRO A 5 -5.41 -16.17 -6.82
C PRO A 5 -6.69 -15.56 -6.23
N GLY A 6 -7.26 -16.21 -5.21
CA GLY A 6 -8.49 -15.71 -4.59
C GLY A 6 -8.33 -14.28 -4.07
N SER A 7 -9.44 -13.63 -3.69
CA SER A 7 -9.39 -12.21 -3.26
C SER A 7 -8.58 -11.95 -1.97
N ILE A 8 -8.19 -13.01 -1.26
CA ILE A 8 -7.40 -13.01 -0.03
C ILE A 8 -5.93 -13.24 -0.41
N ALA A 9 -5.07 -12.31 -0.03
CA ALA A 9 -3.64 -12.40 -0.23
C ALA A 9 -2.96 -13.20 0.90
N LEU A 10 -3.30 -12.86 2.16
CA LEU A 10 -2.77 -13.49 3.37
C LEU A 10 -3.89 -13.66 4.38
N GLN A 11 -3.91 -14.78 5.10
CA GLN A 11 -4.89 -15.05 6.15
C GLN A 11 -4.17 -15.42 7.45
N PHE A 12 -4.35 -14.58 8.47
CA PHE A 12 -3.82 -14.78 9.81
C PHE A 12 -4.99 -14.98 10.77
N GLY A 13 -5.40 -16.25 10.97
CA GLY A 13 -6.57 -16.59 11.80
C GLY A 13 -7.84 -15.88 11.32
N PRO A 14 -8.50 -15.05 12.14
CA PRO A 14 -9.69 -14.29 11.74
C PRO A 14 -9.38 -13.09 10.83
N LEU A 15 -8.10 -12.71 10.66
CA LEU A 15 -7.71 -11.55 9.86
C LEU A 15 -7.39 -11.98 8.43
N ALA A 16 -8.23 -11.57 7.48
CA ALA A 16 -8.00 -11.76 6.05
C ALA A 16 -7.49 -10.47 5.39
N ILE A 17 -6.22 -10.47 4.96
CA ILE A 17 -5.64 -9.39 4.18
C ILE A 17 -5.98 -9.64 2.71
N ARG A 18 -6.70 -8.70 2.09
CA ARG A 18 -7.09 -8.77 0.68
C ARG A 18 -6.13 -7.98 -0.20
N TRP A 19 -6.03 -8.35 -1.48
CA TRP A 19 -5.11 -7.73 -2.43
C TRP A 19 -5.26 -6.21 -2.57
N TYR A 20 -6.49 -5.69 -2.58
CA TYR A 20 -6.69 -4.23 -2.64
C TYR A 20 -6.14 -3.52 -1.40
N GLY A 21 -6.12 -4.16 -0.23
CA GLY A 21 -5.53 -3.58 0.97
C GLY A 21 -4.02 -3.37 0.80
N ILE A 22 -3.34 -4.35 0.21
CA ILE A 22 -1.91 -4.26 -0.12
C ILE A 22 -1.66 -3.14 -1.13
N LEU A 23 -2.49 -3.04 -2.17
CA LEU A 23 -2.37 -2.00 -3.20
C LEU A 23 -2.61 -0.60 -2.62
N ILE A 24 -3.62 -0.43 -1.77
CA ILE A 24 -3.91 0.84 -1.08
C ILE A 24 -2.75 1.21 -0.15
N ALA A 25 -2.28 0.29 0.70
CA ALA A 25 -1.18 0.57 1.63
C ALA A 25 0.09 0.97 0.87
N THR A 26 0.40 0.28 -0.22
CA THR A 26 1.53 0.62 -1.09
C THR A 26 1.34 2.00 -1.73
N GLY A 27 0.15 2.31 -2.24
CA GLY A 27 -0.17 3.60 -2.83
C GLY A 27 -0.04 4.75 -1.82
N VAL A 28 -0.51 4.56 -0.59
CA VAL A 28 -0.37 5.53 0.50
C VAL A 28 1.10 5.74 0.85
N LEU A 29 1.87 4.67 1.08
CA LEU A 29 3.30 4.75 1.39
C LEU A 29 4.09 5.48 0.29
N LEU A 30 3.84 5.15 -0.97
CA LEU A 30 4.51 5.82 -2.09
C LEU A 30 4.08 7.27 -2.21
N GLY A 31 2.79 7.56 -2.06
CA GLY A 31 2.26 8.92 -2.11
C GLY A 31 2.83 9.81 -1.00
N THR A 32 2.86 9.32 0.23
CA THR A 32 3.40 10.06 1.38
C THR A 32 4.90 10.26 1.28
N THR A 33 5.65 9.22 0.89
CA THR A 33 7.10 9.36 0.69
C THR A 33 7.43 10.32 -0.45
N LEU A 34 6.66 10.32 -1.55
CA LEU A 34 6.84 11.27 -2.63
C LEU A 34 6.50 12.70 -2.19
N ALA A 35 5.38 12.89 -1.49
CA ALA A 35 4.98 14.19 -0.95
C ALA A 35 6.04 14.73 0.03
N HIS A 36 6.57 13.88 0.92
CA HIS A 36 7.64 14.24 1.85
C HIS A 36 8.93 14.63 1.12
N ARG A 37 9.34 13.87 0.09
CA ARG A 37 10.51 14.20 -0.72
C ARG A 37 10.33 15.53 -1.45
N GLU A 38 9.13 15.81 -1.94
CA GLU A 38 8.81 17.07 -2.61
C GLU A 38 8.73 18.24 -1.63
N ALA A 39 8.22 18.02 -0.42
CA ALA A 39 8.20 19.00 0.66
C ALA A 39 9.63 19.45 1.03
N ILE A 40 10.55 18.50 1.25
CA ILE A 40 11.98 18.78 1.47
C ILE A 40 12.58 19.55 0.29
N ARG A 41 12.31 19.13 -0.96
CA ARG A 41 12.81 19.82 -2.16
C ARG A 41 12.35 21.27 -2.25
N ARG A 42 11.13 21.56 -1.78
CA ARG A 42 10.54 22.90 -1.76
C ARG A 42 10.96 23.72 -0.54
N GLY A 43 11.79 23.18 0.35
CA GLY A 43 12.14 23.82 1.62
C GLY A 43 10.95 23.98 2.56
N GLN A 44 9.87 23.23 2.31
CA GLN A 44 8.69 23.14 3.16
C GLN A 44 8.89 21.93 4.07
N ASP A 45 9.86 22.03 4.96
CA ASP A 45 10.02 21.08 6.06
C ASP A 45 9.15 21.61 7.21
N PRO A 46 8.11 20.90 7.67
CA PRO A 46 7.35 21.30 8.85
C PRO A 46 8.20 21.25 10.12
#